data_AF-A0A3B0YIK1-F1
#
_entry.id   AF-A0A3B0YIK1-F1
#
_cell.length_a   1.000
_cell.length_b   1.000
_cell.length_c   1.000
_cell.angle_alpha   90.00
_cell.angle_beta   90.00
_cell.angle_gamma   90.00
#
_symmetry.space_group_name_H-M   'P 1'
#
loop_
_entity.id
_entity.type
_entity.pdbx_description
1 polymer ?
#
loop_
_entity_poly.entity_id
_entity_poly.type
_entity_poly.pdbx_seq_one_letter_code
_entity_poly.pdbx_strand_id
1 'polypeptide(L)'
;MRYGAVDRWYVSSASSMPVPVTHALTHVVGQAVSAYLPGGEGADDWLRRINELQMLLHGHEVNQQRASQGHPLVSGLWLWGGGLMPAAGRACCSQIQTARGVLSGLANLHGVTQVNDITEASLLKKGDNILLDLDACELAAGSGDVQRWCMSLEQLERDWFRPLLNALIRGRIQTLDVLPLDGFRYPLRRSDLLAFWRGKKGYRSLAC
;
A
#
# COMPACT_ATOMS: atom_id res chain seq x y z
N MET A 1 -16.11 -12.63 8.41
CA MET A 1 -15.03 -12.40 7.43
C MET A 1 -15.58 -11.50 6.33
N ARG A 2 -14.78 -10.57 5.80
CA ARG A 2 -15.16 -9.67 4.70
C ARG A 2 -14.23 -9.94 3.52
N TYR A 3 -14.81 -10.11 2.33
CA TYR A 3 -14.07 -10.18 1.08
C TYR A 3 -13.56 -8.78 0.72
N GLY A 4 -12.28 -8.66 0.39
CA GLY A 4 -11.67 -7.41 -0.08
C GLY A 4 -11.30 -7.48 -1.55
N ALA A 5 -10.49 -8.47 -1.92
CA ALA A 5 -10.02 -8.73 -3.28
C ALA A 5 -9.70 -10.22 -3.44
N VAL A 6 -9.34 -10.64 -4.66
CA VAL A 6 -9.04 -12.06 -4.98
C VAL A 6 -7.93 -12.62 -4.07
N ASP A 7 -6.96 -11.78 -3.71
CA ASP A 7 -5.82 -12.10 -2.85
C ASP A 7 -6.02 -11.70 -1.37
N ARG A 8 -7.19 -11.15 -0.99
CA ARG A 8 -7.33 -10.44 0.28
C ARG A 8 -8.68 -10.58 0.95
N TRP A 9 -8.63 -11.10 2.17
CA TRP A 9 -9.78 -11.28 3.05
C TRP A 9 -9.49 -10.67 4.41
N TYR A 10 -10.52 -10.09 5.03
CA TYR A 10 -10.39 -9.41 6.31
C TYR A 10 -11.23 -10.11 7.38
N VAL A 11 -10.67 -10.24 8.58
CA VAL A 11 -11.38 -10.69 9.77
C VAL A 11 -11.44 -9.52 10.74
N SER A 12 -12.64 -9.22 11.24
CA SER A 12 -12.87 -8.23 12.28
C SER A 12 -13.59 -8.90 13.45
N SER A 13 -13.21 -8.55 14.67
CA SER A 13 -13.90 -8.99 15.89
C SER A 13 -14.64 -7.80 16.52
N ALA A 14 -15.86 -8.03 16.98
CA ALA A 14 -16.59 -7.05 17.81
C ALA A 14 -16.08 -7.05 19.26
N SER A 15 -15.52 -8.16 19.72
CA SER A 15 -14.92 -8.29 21.05
C SER A 15 -13.48 -7.77 21.05
N SER A 16 -13.11 -7.06 22.13
CA SER A 16 -11.74 -6.60 22.39
C SER A 16 -10.83 -7.81 22.64
N MET A 17 -10.33 -8.41 21.56
CA MET A 17 -9.26 -9.41 21.62
C MET A 17 -7.91 -8.70 21.52
N PRO A 18 -6.88 -9.14 22.25
CA PRO A 18 -5.51 -8.69 22.03
C PRO A 18 -5.11 -8.87 20.56
N VAL A 19 -4.36 -7.90 20.04
CA VAL A 19 -3.83 -7.98 18.67
C VAL A 19 -2.57 -8.83 18.71
N PRO A 20 -2.54 -10.01 18.07
CA PRO A 20 -1.38 -10.86 18.07
C PRO A 20 -0.26 -10.25 17.23
N VAL A 21 0.98 -10.58 17.58
CA VAL A 21 2.13 -10.34 16.71
C VAL A 21 2.03 -11.30 15.53
N THR A 22 1.98 -10.75 14.32
CA THR A 22 1.87 -11.53 13.07
C THR A 22 2.85 -11.00 12.03
N HIS A 23 3.14 -11.84 11.03
CA HIS A 23 4.11 -11.53 9.99
C HIS A 23 3.44 -11.53 8.62
N ALA A 24 3.69 -10.50 7.81
CA ALA A 24 3.18 -10.46 6.44
C ALA A 24 3.74 -11.63 5.64
N LEU A 25 2.91 -12.24 4.77
CA LEU A 25 3.32 -13.39 3.97
C LEU A 25 4.57 -13.06 3.14
N THR A 26 4.63 -11.85 2.57
CA THR A 26 5.76 -11.36 1.76
C THR A 26 7.11 -11.38 2.48
N HIS A 27 7.13 -11.34 3.82
CA HIS A 27 8.37 -11.38 4.61
C HIS A 27 8.81 -12.81 4.96
N VAL A 28 7.93 -13.80 4.85
CA VAL A 28 8.15 -15.15 5.39
C VAL A 28 7.99 -16.27 4.35
N VAL A 29 7.73 -15.92 3.08
CA VAL A 29 7.68 -16.90 1.98
C VAL A 29 8.97 -17.72 1.95
N GLY A 30 8.83 -19.04 1.83
CA GLY A 30 9.96 -19.98 1.77
C GLY A 30 10.60 -20.31 3.12
N GLN A 31 10.12 -19.71 4.22
CA GLN A 31 10.63 -19.97 5.57
C GLN A 31 9.76 -20.96 6.33
N ALA A 32 10.29 -21.51 7.43
CA ALA A 32 9.57 -22.44 8.29
C ALA A 32 8.41 -21.74 9.02
N VAL A 33 7.19 -22.22 8.78
CA VAL A 33 5.94 -21.64 9.32
C VAL A 33 5.96 -21.51 10.84
N SER A 34 6.48 -22.50 11.56
CA SER A 34 6.48 -22.54 13.03
C SER A 34 7.19 -21.35 13.68
N ALA A 35 8.16 -20.74 13.00
CA ALA A 35 8.88 -19.57 13.50
C ALA A 35 8.08 -18.26 13.41
N TYR A 36 6.99 -18.24 12.62
CA TYR A 36 6.25 -17.03 12.26
C TYR A 36 4.76 -17.09 12.56
N LEU A 37 4.31 -18.13 13.28
CA LEU A 37 2.96 -18.24 13.79
C LEU A 37 2.62 -17.05 14.72
N PRO A 38 1.31 -16.75 14.92
CA PRO A 38 0.89 -15.69 15.83
C PRO A 38 1.54 -15.81 17.20
N GLY A 39 2.11 -14.71 17.69
CA GLY A 39 2.76 -14.63 18.99
C GLY A 39 2.24 -13.46 19.84
N GLY A 40 2.77 -13.33 21.05
CA GLY A 40 2.35 -12.28 21.99
C GLY A 40 1.03 -12.59 22.70
N GLU A 41 0.43 -11.56 23.30
CA GLU A 41 -0.82 -11.69 24.04
C GLU A 41 -1.98 -12.09 23.11
N GLY A 42 -2.80 -13.06 23.53
CA GLY A 42 -3.93 -13.57 22.74
C GLY A 42 -3.55 -14.52 21.59
N ALA A 43 -2.28 -14.92 21.46
CA ALA A 43 -1.82 -15.83 20.42
C ALA A 43 -2.55 -17.19 20.42
N ASP A 44 -2.82 -17.75 21.59
CA ASP A 44 -3.46 -19.07 21.74
C ASP A 44 -4.84 -19.13 21.09
N ASP A 45 -5.63 -18.06 21.22
CA ASP A 45 -6.96 -17.98 20.60
C ASP A 45 -6.86 -17.95 19.07
N TRP A 46 -5.85 -17.25 18.52
CA TRP A 46 -5.60 -17.21 17.09
C TRP A 46 -5.05 -18.53 16.55
N LEU A 47 -4.14 -19.18 17.28
CA LEU A 47 -3.64 -20.51 16.94
C LEU A 47 -4.76 -21.55 16.93
N ARG A 48 -5.66 -21.51 17.93
CA ARG A 48 -6.85 -22.38 17.96
C ARG A 48 -7.72 -22.18 16.72
N ARG A 49 -8.02 -20.93 16.36
CA ARG A 49 -8.80 -20.60 15.16
C ARG A 49 -8.11 -21.05 13.86
N ILE A 50 -6.80 -20.87 13.76
CA ILE A 50 -6.03 -21.35 12.59
C ILE A 50 -6.15 -22.87 12.47
N ASN A 51 -5.97 -23.61 13.56
CA ASN A 51 -6.11 -25.07 13.56
C ASN A 51 -7.54 -25.51 13.19
N GLU A 52 -8.56 -24.87 13.74
CA GLU A 52 -9.97 -25.12 13.37
C GLU A 52 -10.21 -24.87 11.88
N LEU A 53 -9.69 -23.76 11.33
CA LEU A 53 -9.79 -23.44 9.91
C LEU A 53 -9.09 -24.48 9.04
N GLN A 54 -7.90 -24.96 9.44
CA GLN A 54 -7.19 -26.02 8.71
C GLN A 54 -8.03 -27.30 8.66
N MET A 55 -8.64 -27.70 9.79
CA MET A 55 -9.52 -28.87 9.84
C MET A 55 -10.75 -28.72 8.93
N LEU A 56 -11.39 -27.54 8.94
CA LEU A 56 -12.53 -27.24 8.07
C LEU A 56 -12.15 -27.27 6.59
N LEU A 57 -11.02 -26.68 6.23
CA LEU A 57 -10.54 -26.63 4.85
C LEU A 57 -10.17 -28.03 4.35
N HIS A 58 -9.58 -28.88 5.19
CA HIS A 58 -9.16 -30.23 4.79
C HIS A 58 -10.32 -31.06 4.21
N GLY A 59 -11.50 -31.01 4.83
CA GLY A 59 -12.68 -31.75 4.37
C GLY A 59 -13.53 -31.05 3.30
N HIS A 60 -13.20 -29.83 2.90
CA HIS A 60 -14.07 -28.98 2.09
C HIS A 60 -14.21 -29.50 0.64
N GLU A 61 -15.42 -29.46 0.08
CA GLU A 61 -15.73 -29.95 -1.29
C GLU A 61 -14.84 -29.32 -2.37
N VAL A 62 -14.54 -28.03 -2.24
CA VAL A 62 -13.60 -27.34 -3.15
C VAL A 62 -12.22 -28.00 -3.16
N ASN A 63 -11.71 -28.45 -2.00
CA ASN A 63 -10.44 -29.17 -1.95
C ASN A 63 -10.54 -30.56 -2.58
N GLN A 64 -11.69 -31.25 -2.45
CA GLN A 64 -11.94 -32.52 -3.14
C GLN A 64 -11.94 -32.34 -4.67
N GLN A 65 -12.60 -31.29 -5.18
CA GLN A 65 -12.60 -30.94 -6.59
C GLN A 65 -11.18 -30.58 -7.08
N ARG A 66 -10.45 -29.75 -6.34
CA ARG A 66 -9.04 -29.43 -6.65
C ARG A 66 -8.18 -30.68 -6.72
N ALA A 67 -8.31 -31.59 -5.75
CA ALA A 67 -7.60 -32.86 -5.75
C ALA A 67 -7.92 -33.71 -6.99
N SER A 68 -9.20 -33.80 -7.36
CA SER A 68 -9.64 -34.54 -8.56
C SER A 68 -9.08 -33.97 -9.86
N GLN A 69 -8.71 -32.69 -9.87
CA GLN A 69 -8.11 -31.96 -10.98
C GLN A 69 -6.57 -31.88 -10.89
N GLY A 70 -5.95 -32.51 -9.89
CA GLY A 70 -4.50 -32.46 -9.67
C GLY A 70 -3.97 -31.11 -9.16
N HIS A 71 -4.84 -30.22 -8.68
CA HIS A 71 -4.45 -28.93 -8.11
C HIS A 71 -4.03 -29.07 -6.63
N PRO A 72 -3.07 -28.23 -6.16
CA PRO A 72 -2.71 -28.18 -4.75
C PRO A 72 -3.91 -27.83 -3.86
N LEU A 73 -4.00 -28.50 -2.70
CA LEU A 73 -5.03 -28.22 -1.71
C LEU A 73 -4.80 -26.86 -1.03
N VAL A 74 -5.89 -26.22 -0.65
CA VAL A 74 -5.86 -25.08 0.28
C VAL A 74 -5.77 -25.64 1.69
N SER A 75 -4.55 -25.72 2.23
CA SER A 75 -4.28 -26.35 3.53
C SER A 75 -4.43 -25.42 4.74
N GLY A 76 -4.58 -24.12 4.52
CA GLY A 76 -4.73 -23.14 5.61
C GLY A 76 -4.86 -21.71 5.11
N LEU A 77 -5.09 -20.80 6.05
CA LEU A 77 -5.10 -19.35 5.83
C LEU A 77 -3.95 -18.71 6.60
N TRP A 78 -3.21 -17.81 5.94
CA TRP A 78 -2.18 -17.02 6.58
C TRP A 78 -2.78 -15.73 7.13
N LEU A 79 -2.95 -15.65 8.46
CA LEU A 79 -3.52 -14.48 9.13
C LEU A 79 -2.40 -13.50 9.53
N TRP A 80 -2.49 -12.26 9.06
CA TRP A 80 -1.50 -11.23 9.32
C TRP A 80 -2.09 -9.83 9.25
N GLY A 81 -1.34 -8.83 9.73
CA GLY A 81 -1.74 -7.43 9.65
C GLY A 81 -2.84 -7.06 10.65
N GLY A 82 -2.86 -7.72 11.81
CA GLY A 82 -3.76 -7.38 12.90
C GLY A 82 -3.53 -5.95 13.41
N GLY A 83 -4.60 -5.29 13.82
CA GLY A 83 -4.55 -3.93 14.34
C GLY A 83 -5.88 -3.47 14.89
N LEU A 84 -5.85 -2.39 15.66
CA LEU A 84 -7.06 -1.68 16.10
C LEU A 84 -7.46 -0.67 15.03
N MET A 85 -8.76 -0.42 14.90
CA MET A 85 -9.24 0.65 14.04
C MET A 85 -8.70 1.99 14.58
N PRO A 86 -7.90 2.74 13.79
CA PRO A 86 -7.39 4.02 14.25
C PRO A 86 -8.53 5.04 14.37
N ALA A 87 -8.37 5.99 15.27
CA ALA A 87 -9.28 7.14 15.32
C ALA A 87 -9.16 7.95 14.03
N ALA A 88 -10.29 8.44 13.51
CA ALA A 88 -10.29 9.37 12.40
C ALA A 88 -9.53 10.64 12.80
N GLY A 89 -8.47 10.94 12.08
CA GLY A 89 -7.65 12.14 12.20
C GLY A 89 -7.88 13.12 11.06
N ARG A 90 -7.00 14.12 10.96
CA ARG A 90 -7.00 15.08 9.85
C ARG A 90 -6.34 14.49 8.61
N ALA A 91 -7.04 14.49 7.47
CA ALA A 91 -6.45 14.12 6.19
C ALA A 91 -5.49 15.21 5.66
N CYS A 92 -4.44 14.79 4.96
CA CYS A 92 -3.53 15.69 4.26
C CYS A 92 -4.08 16.17 2.90
N CYS A 93 -4.99 15.42 2.30
CA CYS A 93 -5.59 15.63 0.99
C CYS A 93 -7.12 15.61 1.08
N SER A 94 -7.79 16.24 0.11
CA SER A 94 -9.25 16.14 -0.05
C SER A 94 -9.66 15.02 -1.01
N GLN A 95 -8.75 14.64 -1.90
CA GLN A 95 -8.94 13.58 -2.89
C GLN A 95 -7.75 12.63 -2.92
N ILE A 96 -7.99 11.39 -3.34
CA ILE A 96 -6.95 10.39 -3.55
C ILE A 96 -7.26 9.54 -4.78
N GLN A 97 -6.23 9.20 -5.55
CA GLN A 97 -6.28 8.15 -6.55
C GLN A 97 -5.31 7.04 -6.16
N THR A 98 -5.82 5.84 -5.92
CA THR A 98 -5.03 4.68 -5.48
C THR A 98 -5.71 3.37 -5.84
N ALA A 99 -4.91 2.38 -6.25
CA ALA A 99 -5.34 0.99 -6.36
C ALA A 99 -5.13 0.20 -5.05
N ARG A 100 -4.47 0.81 -4.05
CA ARG A 100 -4.02 0.13 -2.83
C ARG A 100 -5.12 0.15 -1.78
N GLY A 101 -5.69 -1.02 -1.50
CA GLY A 101 -6.83 -1.14 -0.57
C GLY A 101 -6.62 -0.54 0.83
N VAL A 102 -5.38 -0.48 1.35
CA VAL A 102 -5.11 0.19 2.65
C VAL A 102 -5.29 1.71 2.56
N LEU A 103 -4.84 2.34 1.47
CA LEU A 103 -5.01 3.78 1.25
C LEU A 103 -6.47 4.10 0.96
N SER A 104 -7.17 3.23 0.21
CA SER A 104 -8.62 3.33 0.03
C SER A 104 -9.37 3.27 1.36
N GLY A 105 -8.98 2.36 2.26
CA GLY A 105 -9.56 2.23 3.60
C GLY A 105 -9.32 3.47 4.47
N LEU A 106 -8.09 4.01 4.46
CA LEU A 106 -7.76 5.25 5.16
C LEU A 106 -8.53 6.44 4.59
N ALA A 107 -8.64 6.54 3.27
CA ALA A 107 -9.43 7.58 2.63
C ALA A 107 -10.88 7.57 3.12
N ASN A 108 -11.49 6.39 3.17
CA ASN A 108 -12.85 6.22 3.69
C ASN A 108 -12.96 6.60 5.18
N LEU A 109 -11.99 6.20 6.00
CA LEU A 109 -11.95 6.54 7.43
C LEU A 109 -11.89 8.06 7.67
N HIS A 110 -11.15 8.78 6.82
CA HIS A 110 -10.94 10.22 6.95
C HIS A 110 -11.88 11.09 6.08
N GLY A 111 -12.84 10.48 5.36
CA GLY A 111 -13.75 11.21 4.48
C GLY A 111 -13.09 11.81 3.24
N VAL A 112 -11.96 11.27 2.79
CA VAL A 112 -11.27 11.67 1.57
C VAL A 112 -11.95 11.04 0.36
N THR A 113 -12.20 11.84 -0.68
CA THR A 113 -12.90 11.36 -1.88
C THR A 113 -11.95 10.55 -2.77
N GLN A 114 -12.32 9.33 -3.13
CA GLN A 114 -11.58 8.56 -4.13
C GLN A 114 -11.95 9.00 -5.54
N VAL A 115 -10.94 9.22 -6.38
CA VAL A 115 -11.05 9.57 -7.80
C VAL A 115 -10.24 8.58 -8.64
N ASN A 116 -10.64 8.37 -9.90
CA ASN A 116 -10.05 7.35 -10.78
C ASN A 116 -9.78 7.86 -12.21
N ASP A 117 -9.98 9.15 -12.45
CA ASP A 117 -10.00 9.78 -13.78
C ASP A 117 -8.73 10.58 -14.09
N ILE A 118 -7.76 10.65 -13.17
CA ILE A 118 -6.55 11.45 -13.35
C ILE A 118 -5.45 10.54 -13.89
N THR A 119 -5.40 10.42 -15.21
CA THR A 119 -4.41 9.59 -15.90
C THR A 119 -3.10 10.32 -16.21
N GLU A 120 -3.11 11.65 -16.15
CA GLU A 120 -1.96 12.50 -16.42
C GLU A 120 -2.05 13.81 -15.64
N ALA A 121 -0.90 14.46 -15.43
CA ALA A 121 -0.83 15.70 -14.65
C ALA A 121 -1.61 16.89 -15.25
N SER A 122 -1.95 16.83 -16.55
CA SER A 122 -2.65 17.91 -17.24
C SER A 122 -4.10 18.10 -16.74
N LEU A 123 -4.69 17.03 -16.20
CA LEU A 123 -6.07 16.98 -15.71
C LEU A 123 -6.25 17.64 -14.34
N LEU A 124 -5.14 17.95 -13.65
CA LEU A 124 -5.15 18.63 -12.35
C LEU A 124 -5.63 20.08 -12.51
N LYS A 125 -6.60 20.46 -11.68
CA LYS A 125 -7.20 21.79 -11.65
C LYS A 125 -6.57 22.63 -10.54
N LYS A 126 -6.63 23.95 -10.73
CA LYS A 126 -6.18 24.91 -9.72
C LYS A 126 -7.04 24.78 -8.47
N GLY A 127 -6.41 24.54 -7.33
CA GLY A 127 -7.10 24.37 -6.03
C GLY A 127 -7.27 22.92 -5.63
N ASP A 128 -6.96 21.97 -6.51
CA ASP A 128 -6.96 20.54 -6.16
C ASP A 128 -5.92 20.27 -5.06
N ASN A 129 -6.31 19.48 -4.07
CA ASN A 129 -5.44 18.91 -3.05
C ASN A 129 -5.58 17.39 -3.09
N ILE A 130 -4.80 16.77 -3.96
CA ILE A 130 -4.90 15.35 -4.29
C ILE A 130 -3.61 14.59 -3.94
N LEU A 131 -3.80 13.40 -3.37
CA LEU A 131 -2.75 12.39 -3.27
C LEU A 131 -2.85 11.40 -4.45
N LEU A 132 -1.77 11.26 -5.20
CA LEU A 132 -1.65 10.31 -6.30
C LEU A 132 -0.73 9.16 -5.87
N ASP A 133 -1.28 7.95 -5.76
CA ASP A 133 -0.51 6.73 -5.49
C ASP A 133 -0.05 6.13 -6.82
N LEU A 134 1.26 6.21 -7.08
CA LEU A 134 1.90 5.74 -8.30
C LEU A 134 2.72 4.48 -7.98
N ASP A 135 2.20 3.31 -8.35
CA ASP A 135 2.75 1.98 -8.00
C ASP A 135 3.52 1.30 -9.14
N ALA A 136 3.70 1.99 -10.29
CA ALA A 136 4.26 1.41 -11.51
C ALA A 136 5.62 0.70 -11.32
N CYS A 137 6.44 1.17 -10.37
CA CYS A 137 7.75 0.58 -10.09
C CYS A 137 7.74 -0.57 -9.07
N GLU A 138 6.65 -0.79 -8.34
CA GLU A 138 6.63 -1.67 -7.16
C GLU A 138 6.87 -3.13 -7.54
N LEU A 139 6.19 -3.63 -8.58
CA LEU A 139 6.36 -5.01 -9.03
C LEU A 139 7.80 -5.31 -9.48
N ALA A 140 8.37 -4.43 -10.29
CA ALA A 140 9.73 -4.59 -10.79
C ALA A 140 10.79 -4.49 -9.67
N ALA A 141 10.56 -3.60 -8.70
CA ALA A 141 11.40 -3.50 -7.51
C ALA A 141 11.33 -4.78 -6.67
N GLY A 142 10.13 -5.32 -6.44
CA GLY A 142 9.92 -6.54 -5.67
C GLY A 142 10.51 -7.80 -6.33
N SER A 143 10.56 -7.86 -7.66
CA SER A 143 11.16 -8.98 -8.40
C SER A 143 12.66 -8.82 -8.66
N GLY A 144 13.26 -7.66 -8.33
CA GLY A 144 14.65 -7.34 -8.66
C GLY A 144 14.90 -7.13 -10.16
N ASP A 145 13.86 -6.86 -10.95
CA ASP A 145 13.98 -6.62 -12.40
C ASP A 145 14.38 -5.17 -12.66
N VAL A 146 15.69 -4.93 -12.69
CA VAL A 146 16.28 -3.60 -12.84
C VAL A 146 15.87 -2.95 -14.17
N GLN A 147 15.82 -3.72 -15.27
CA GLN A 147 15.50 -3.17 -16.58
C GLN A 147 14.05 -2.66 -16.61
N ARG A 148 13.11 -3.49 -16.15
CA ARG A 148 11.70 -3.10 -16.07
C ARG A 148 11.48 -1.95 -15.11
N TRP A 149 12.23 -1.91 -14.01
CA TRP A 149 12.20 -0.80 -13.07
C TRP A 149 12.62 0.52 -13.73
N CYS A 150 13.74 0.54 -14.45
CA CYS A 150 14.20 1.72 -15.18
C CYS A 150 13.17 2.19 -16.22
N MET A 151 12.59 1.27 -17.00
CA MET A 151 11.55 1.60 -17.97
C MET A 151 10.30 2.22 -17.32
N SER A 152 9.88 1.68 -16.16
CA SER A 152 8.73 2.19 -15.40
C SER A 152 9.02 3.58 -14.83
N LEU A 153 10.24 3.82 -14.34
CA LEU A 153 10.66 5.13 -13.85
C LEU A 153 10.71 6.17 -14.98
N GLU A 154 11.23 5.82 -16.15
CA GLU A 154 11.21 6.71 -17.32
C GLU A 154 9.78 7.06 -17.75
N GLN A 155 8.84 6.11 -17.63
CA GLN A 155 7.43 6.38 -17.87
C GLN A 155 6.85 7.37 -16.86
N LEU A 156 7.11 7.17 -15.56
CA LEU A 156 6.70 8.12 -14.52
C LEU A 156 7.30 9.53 -14.73
N GLU A 157 8.56 9.62 -15.17
CA GLU A 157 9.21 10.89 -15.48
C GLU A 157 8.48 11.62 -16.62
N ARG A 158 8.12 10.90 -17.70
CA ARG A 158 7.43 11.48 -18.85
C ARG A 158 5.98 11.88 -18.53
N ASP A 159 5.25 11.00 -17.85
CA ASP A 159 3.79 11.11 -17.72
C ASP A 159 3.38 11.92 -16.48
N TRP A 160 4.23 11.92 -15.43
CA TRP A 160 3.93 12.55 -14.14
C TRP A 160 4.95 13.61 -13.73
N PHE A 161 6.21 13.25 -13.50
CA PHE A 161 7.15 14.15 -12.81
C PHE A 161 7.47 15.40 -13.64
N ARG A 162 7.82 15.25 -14.92
CA ARG A 162 8.12 16.39 -15.79
C ARG A 162 6.89 17.28 -16.03
N PRO A 163 5.68 16.73 -16.31
CA PRO A 163 4.46 17.51 -16.37
C PRO A 163 4.11 18.26 -15.06
N LEU A 164 4.24 17.63 -13.89
CA LEU A 164 3.98 18.24 -12.59
C LEU A 164 4.99 19.36 -12.28
N LEU A 165 6.27 19.15 -12.59
CA LEU A 165 7.28 20.19 -12.46
C LEU A 165 6.96 21.39 -13.36
N ASN A 166 6.57 21.15 -14.61
CA ASN A 166 6.13 22.21 -15.51
C ASN A 166 4.87 22.94 -15.00
N ALA A 167 3.92 22.22 -14.40
CA ALA A 167 2.75 22.82 -13.77
C ALA A 167 3.12 23.73 -12.58
N LEU A 168 4.12 23.33 -11.78
CA LEU A 168 4.66 24.12 -10.68
C LEU A 168 5.36 25.39 -11.19
N ILE A 169 6.22 25.26 -12.21
CA ILE A 169 6.92 26.39 -12.85
C ILE A 169 5.92 27.40 -13.42
N ARG A 170 4.86 26.91 -14.06
CA ARG A 170 3.79 27.75 -14.64
C ARG A 170 2.80 28.27 -13.60
N GLY A 171 2.94 27.88 -12.33
CA GLY A 171 2.06 28.31 -11.23
C GLY A 171 0.63 27.75 -11.30
N ARG A 172 0.42 26.64 -12.02
CA ARG A 172 -0.87 25.92 -12.04
C ARG A 172 -1.11 25.18 -10.73
N ILE A 173 -0.05 24.62 -10.16
CA ILE A 173 0.00 24.08 -8.81
C ILE A 173 0.90 24.95 -7.94
N GLN A 174 0.63 25.00 -6.64
CA GLN A 174 1.39 25.83 -5.69
C GLN A 174 2.52 25.05 -5.02
N THR A 175 2.26 23.78 -4.71
CA THR A 175 3.15 22.88 -4.00
C THR A 175 3.07 21.49 -4.62
N LEU A 176 4.20 20.77 -4.63
CA LEU A 176 4.29 19.37 -5.01
C LEU A 176 5.02 18.64 -3.89
N ASP A 177 4.39 17.64 -3.28
CA ASP A 177 5.01 16.81 -2.25
C ASP A 177 5.35 15.44 -2.84
N VAL A 178 6.62 15.05 -2.74
CA VAL A 178 7.07 13.71 -3.14
C VAL A 178 7.22 12.84 -1.90
N LEU A 179 6.56 11.69 -1.92
CA LEU A 179 6.56 10.69 -0.85
C LEU A 179 7.10 9.36 -1.41
N PRO A 180 8.43 9.14 -1.42
CA PRO A 180 9.02 7.92 -1.98
C PRO A 180 8.94 6.72 -1.03
N LEU A 181 8.24 6.86 0.10
CA LEU A 181 8.07 5.82 1.14
C LEU A 181 9.37 5.45 1.87
N ASP A 182 10.36 6.34 1.87
CA ASP A 182 11.63 6.22 2.62
C ASP A 182 11.54 6.79 4.05
N GLY A 183 10.34 7.15 4.50
CA GLY A 183 10.07 7.81 5.78
C GLY A 183 10.17 9.34 5.74
N PHE A 184 10.54 9.93 4.59
CA PHE A 184 10.67 11.37 4.44
C PHE A 184 9.64 11.96 3.48
N ARG A 185 9.35 13.25 3.65
CA ARG A 185 8.56 14.05 2.73
C ARG A 185 9.44 15.10 2.08
N TYR A 186 9.34 15.24 0.76
CA TYR A 186 10.10 16.21 -0.01
C TYR A 186 9.16 17.26 -0.61
N PRO A 187 8.89 18.37 0.09
CA PRO A 187 8.07 19.45 -0.42
C PRO A 187 8.83 20.28 -1.46
N LEU A 188 8.16 20.58 -2.57
CA LEU A 188 8.65 21.44 -3.63
C LEU A 188 7.71 22.61 -3.84
N ARG A 189 8.24 23.82 -3.77
CA ARG A 189 7.57 25.08 -4.11
C ARG A 189 8.27 25.73 -5.28
N ARG A 190 7.56 26.62 -5.97
CA ARG A 190 8.14 27.40 -7.07
C ARG A 190 9.38 28.21 -6.66
N SER A 191 9.42 28.70 -5.42
CA SER A 191 10.59 29.42 -4.87
C SER A 191 11.84 28.54 -4.75
N ASP A 192 11.68 27.23 -4.55
CA ASP A 192 12.80 26.31 -4.38
C ASP A 192 13.53 26.08 -5.71
N LEU A 193 12.82 26.20 -6.83
CA LEU A 193 13.40 26.11 -8.18
C LEU A 193 14.32 27.28 -8.52
N LEU A 194 14.17 28.42 -7.83
CA LEU A 194 15.01 29.60 -8.03
C LEU A 194 16.28 29.57 -7.18
N ALA A 195 16.39 28.64 -6.22
CA ALA A 195 17.53 28.56 -5.31
C ALA A 195 18.76 27.89 -5.94
N PHE A 196 19.08 28.20 -7.20
CA PHE A 196 20.21 27.63 -7.94
C PHE A 196 21.57 27.92 -7.30
N TRP A 197 21.64 28.94 -6.43
CA TRP A 197 22.82 29.28 -5.63
C TRP A 197 23.03 28.35 -4.42
N ARG A 198 22.03 27.55 -4.04
CA ARG A 198 22.23 26.51 -3.03
C ARG A 198 22.98 25.38 -3.72
N GLY A 199 24.22 25.12 -3.27
CA GLY A 199 25.04 24.04 -3.80
C GLY A 199 24.30 22.69 -3.80
N LYS A 200 24.71 21.76 -4.67
CA LYS A 200 24.15 20.41 -4.77
C LYS A 200 24.30 19.67 -3.43
N LYS A 201 23.30 19.80 -2.56
CA LYS A 201 23.17 18.95 -1.38
C LYS A 201 22.47 17.65 -1.79
N GLY A 202 22.77 16.55 -1.10
CA GLY A 202 22.02 15.31 -1.28
C GLY A 202 20.52 15.55 -1.06
N TYR A 203 19.66 14.87 -1.83
CA TYR A 203 18.21 15.08 -1.79
C TYR A 203 17.61 14.93 -0.38
N ARG A 204 18.22 14.09 0.47
CA ARG A 204 17.85 13.95 1.90
C ARG A 204 17.89 15.25 2.70
N SER A 205 18.68 16.23 2.27
CA SER A 205 18.71 17.56 2.89
C SER A 205 17.48 18.42 2.59
N LEU A 206 16.64 17.97 1.63
CA LEU A 206 15.38 18.60 1.25
C LEU A 206 14.17 17.97 1.97
N ALA A 207 14.40 16.94 2.79
CA ALA A 207 13.36 16.29 3.55
C ALA A 207 12.82 17.20 4.69
N CYS A 208 11.52 17.09 4.96
CA CYS A 208 10.89 17.56 6.19
C CYS A 208 10.42 16.38 7.05
#